data_AF-A0A3C7VYK3-F1
#
_entry.id   AF-A0A3C7VYK3-F1
#
_cell.length_a   1.000
_cell.length_b   1.000
_cell.length_c   1.000
_cell.angle_alpha   90.00
_cell.angle_beta   90.00
_cell.angle_gamma   90.00
#
_symmetry.space_group_name_H-M   'P 1'
#
loop_
_entity.id
_entity.type
_entity.pdbx_description
1 polymer ?
#
loop_
_entity_poly.entity_id
_entity_poly.type
_entity_poly.pdbx_seq_one_letter_code
_entity_poly.pdbx_strand_id
1 'polypeptide(L)'
;MKLAKPLLFGAALALAAQANAECPQTMPAAQPVIPDGARANEEAMLSAQAAVNAYIADGDAFLACRDLHPMLYNRLRSKLVKVATAYNRELDTYLDRAELVAGR
;
A
#
# COMPACT_ATOMS: atom_id res chain seq x y z
N MET A 1 -4.27 65.39 -7.33
CA MET A 1 -3.82 64.83 -6.02
C MET A 1 -5.01 64.76 -5.08
N LYS A 2 -5.36 63.57 -4.60
CA LYS A 2 -6.12 63.30 -3.36
C LYS A 2 -5.94 61.81 -3.05
N LEU A 3 -5.20 61.52 -1.99
CA LEU A 3 -5.01 60.18 -1.46
C LEU A 3 -6.29 59.71 -0.76
N ALA A 4 -6.66 58.45 -0.97
CA ALA A 4 -7.22 57.61 0.09
C ALA A 4 -6.96 56.14 -0.27
N LYS A 5 -6.05 55.50 0.48
CA LYS A 5 -6.01 54.05 0.65
C LYS A 5 -6.49 53.81 2.07
N PRO A 6 -7.41 52.87 2.29
CA PRO A 6 -6.98 51.79 3.18
C PRO A 6 -7.66 50.43 2.93
N LEU A 7 -7.03 49.42 3.55
CA LEU A 7 -7.59 48.15 4.02
C LEU A 7 -7.99 47.12 2.94
N LEU A 8 -7.18 46.07 2.71
CA LEU A 8 -6.93 44.88 3.54
C LEU A 8 -8.06 43.84 3.48
N PHE A 9 -7.63 42.57 3.32
CA PHE A 9 -8.38 41.32 3.49
C PHE A 9 -9.49 41.08 2.47
N GLY A 10 -9.66 39.90 1.87
CA GLY A 10 -9.03 38.61 2.08
C GLY A 10 -9.82 37.61 1.23
N ALA A 11 -9.10 36.71 0.57
CA ALA A 11 -9.65 35.45 0.06
C ALA A 11 -8.50 34.44 -0.01
N ALA A 12 -7.73 34.34 1.08
CA ALA A 12 -6.99 33.14 1.40
C ALA A 12 -7.86 32.36 2.40
N LEU A 13 -7.84 31.03 2.27
CA LEU A 13 -8.63 30.02 2.99
C LEU A 13 -10.04 29.78 2.41
N ALA A 14 -10.44 28.56 2.05
CA ALA A 14 -9.97 27.26 2.51
C ALA A 14 -10.10 26.20 1.41
N LEU A 15 -8.98 25.79 0.82
CA LEU A 15 -8.85 24.42 0.29
C LEU A 15 -8.44 23.51 1.45
N ALA A 16 -9.32 23.35 2.43
CA ALA A 16 -9.28 22.18 3.30
C ALA A 16 -10.16 21.11 2.63
N ALA A 17 -9.70 20.59 1.49
CA ALA A 17 -10.13 19.28 1.06
C ALA A 17 -9.63 18.33 2.15
N GLN A 18 -10.46 18.10 3.17
CA GLN A 18 -10.20 17.08 4.14
C GLN A 18 -10.30 15.76 3.39
N ALA A 19 -9.16 15.28 2.90
CA ALA A 19 -8.96 13.87 2.62
C ALA A 19 -9.01 13.12 3.97
N ASN A 20 -10.17 13.16 4.63
CA ASN A 20 -10.50 12.22 5.67
C ASN A 20 -10.81 10.92 4.92
N ALA A 21 -9.76 10.22 4.49
CA ALA A 21 -9.89 8.80 4.23
C ALA A 21 -10.45 8.21 5.52
N GLU A 22 -11.70 7.73 5.48
CA GLU A 22 -12.34 7.11 6.62
C GLU A 22 -11.41 6.04 7.16
N CYS A 23 -11.09 6.13 8.45
CA CYS A 23 -10.18 5.21 9.08
C CYS A 23 -10.63 3.77 8.81
N PRO A 24 -9.81 2.93 8.15
CA PRO A 24 -10.22 1.57 7.84
C PRO A 24 -10.70 0.86 9.10
N GLN A 25 -11.95 0.41 9.09
CA GLN A 25 -12.57 -0.14 10.29
C GLN A 25 -11.98 -1.49 10.67
N THR A 26 -11.44 -2.23 9.71
CA THR A 26 -10.89 -3.57 9.89
C THR A 26 -9.58 -3.75 9.14
N MET A 27 -8.72 -4.63 9.64
CA MET A 27 -7.58 -5.12 8.87
C MET A 27 -8.08 -5.88 7.63
N PRO A 28 -7.37 -5.84 6.50
CA PRO A 28 -7.72 -6.63 5.33
C PRO A 28 -7.75 -8.12 5.71
N ALA A 29 -8.92 -8.74 5.59
CA ALA A 29 -9.15 -10.12 5.99
C ALA A 29 -8.72 -11.12 4.92
N ALA A 30 -8.90 -10.77 3.65
CA ALA A 30 -8.52 -11.61 2.52
C ALA A 30 -7.03 -11.44 2.24
N GLN A 31 -6.24 -12.46 2.56
CA GLN A 31 -4.86 -12.53 2.10
C GLN A 31 -4.84 -12.83 0.59
N PRO A 32 -3.93 -12.19 -0.17
CA PRO A 32 -3.80 -12.46 -1.60
C PRO A 32 -3.34 -13.90 -1.84
N VAL A 33 -3.79 -14.48 -2.95
CA VAL A 33 -3.28 -15.77 -3.42
C VAL A 33 -1.91 -15.53 -4.05
N ILE A 34 -0.90 -16.24 -3.54
CA ILE A 34 0.46 -16.20 -4.06
C ILE A 34 0.65 -17.45 -4.93
N PRO A 35 0.83 -17.31 -6.25
CA PRO A 35 1.07 -18.44 -7.13
C PRO A 35 2.48 -19.01 -6.95
N ASP A 36 2.65 -20.29 -7.28
CA ASP A 36 3.95 -20.98 -7.28
C ASP A 36 4.86 -20.42 -8.39
N GLY A 37 5.97 -19.79 -8.00
CA GLY A 37 6.90 -19.14 -8.92
C GLY A 37 7.52 -20.08 -9.94
N ALA A 38 7.66 -21.37 -9.60
CA ALA A 38 8.23 -22.37 -10.51
C ALA A 38 7.28 -22.69 -11.68
N ARG A 39 5.98 -22.40 -11.55
CA ARG A 39 4.94 -22.81 -12.51
C ARG A 39 4.07 -21.67 -13.02
N ALA A 40 4.06 -20.54 -12.33
CA ALA A 40 3.29 -19.37 -12.70
C ALA A 40 3.72 -18.82 -14.07
N ASN A 41 2.76 -18.21 -14.76
CA ASN A 41 3.05 -17.35 -15.91
C ASN A 41 3.21 -15.89 -15.44
N GLU A 42 3.66 -15.02 -16.34
CA GLU A 42 3.91 -13.60 -16.05
C GLU A 42 2.64 -12.89 -15.53
N GLU A 43 1.51 -13.10 -16.20
CA GLU A 43 0.23 -12.50 -15.84
C GLU A 43 -0.18 -12.85 -14.39
N ALA A 44 -0.02 -14.11 -13.99
CA ALA A 44 -0.31 -14.53 -12.63
C ALA A 44 0.62 -13.87 -11.60
N MET A 45 1.92 -13.74 -11.91
CA MET A 45 2.89 -13.09 -11.02
C MET A 45 2.63 -11.58 -10.88
N LEU A 46 2.24 -10.90 -11.96
CA LEU A 46 1.87 -9.48 -11.96
C LEU A 46 0.55 -9.23 -11.23
N SER A 47 -0.45 -10.07 -11.46
CA SER A 47 -1.73 -10.00 -10.74
C SER A 47 -1.53 -10.22 -9.23
N ALA A 48 -0.72 -11.20 -8.85
CA ALA A 48 -0.35 -11.44 -7.46
C ALA A 48 0.42 -10.25 -6.86
N GLN A 49 1.31 -9.60 -7.61
CA GLN A 49 2.01 -8.39 -7.18
C GLN A 49 1.02 -7.28 -6.80
N ALA A 50 0.07 -7.00 -7.69
CA ALA A 50 -0.94 -5.96 -7.48
C ALA A 50 -1.79 -6.27 -6.24
N ALA A 51 -2.21 -7.52 -6.07
CA ALA A 51 -2.99 -7.96 -4.92
C ALA A 51 -2.21 -7.87 -3.60
N VAL A 52 -0.93 -8.24 -3.59
CA VAL A 52 -0.04 -8.11 -2.43
C VAL A 52 0.18 -6.65 -2.07
N ASN A 53 0.42 -5.79 -3.06
CA ASN A 53 0.59 -4.36 -2.84
C ASN A 53 -0.67 -3.72 -2.25
N ALA A 54 -1.85 -4.05 -2.77
CA ALA A 54 -3.11 -3.58 -2.24
C ALA A 54 -3.32 -4.04 -0.78
N TYR A 55 -3.07 -5.32 -0.49
CA TYR A 55 -3.17 -5.87 0.86
C TYR A 55 -2.26 -5.16 1.88
N ILE A 56 -1.02 -4.87 1.48
CA ILE A 56 -0.06 -4.14 2.33
C ILE A 56 -0.50 -2.69 2.51
N ALA A 57 -0.94 -2.02 1.45
CA ALA A 57 -1.41 -0.63 1.50
C ALA A 57 -2.61 -0.48 2.44
N ASP A 58 -3.60 -1.36 2.33
CA ASP A 58 -4.79 -1.36 3.19
C ASP A 58 -4.41 -1.64 4.66
N GLY A 59 -3.49 -2.58 4.87
CA GLY A 59 -2.97 -2.90 6.19
C GLY A 59 -2.20 -1.75 6.84
N ASP A 60 -1.32 -1.10 6.07
CA ASP A 60 -0.57 0.06 6.56
C ASP A 60 -1.49 1.26 6.79
N ALA A 61 -2.51 1.48 5.97
CA ALA A 61 -3.54 2.49 6.20
C ALA A 61 -4.31 2.23 7.51
N PHE A 62 -4.68 0.97 7.78
CA PHE A 62 -5.30 0.59 9.06
C PHE A 62 -4.37 0.87 10.25
N LEU A 63 -3.10 0.47 10.14
CA LEU A 63 -2.11 0.61 11.21
C LEU A 63 -1.75 2.08 11.49
N ALA A 64 -1.63 2.91 10.45
CA ALA A 64 -1.29 4.33 10.58
C ALA A 64 -2.43 5.16 11.15
N CYS A 65 -3.68 4.72 10.93
CA CYS A 65 -4.86 5.48 11.34
C CYS A 65 -5.28 5.26 12.81
N ARG A 66 -4.67 4.29 13.49
CA ARG A 66 -5.08 3.88 14.84
C ARG A 66 -3.91 3.84 15.80
N ASP A 67 -4.14 4.33 17.02
CA ASP A 67 -3.23 4.12 18.13
C ASP A 67 -3.49 2.72 18.73
N LEU A 68 -2.63 1.76 18.38
CA LEU A 68 -2.71 0.38 18.80
C LEU A 68 -1.65 0.09 19.85
N HIS A 69 -1.99 -0.75 20.83
CA HIS A 69 -0.98 -1.27 21.75
C HIS A 69 0.20 -1.88 20.99
N PRO A 70 1.47 -1.62 21.38
CA PRO A 70 2.65 -2.00 20.59
C PRO A 70 2.70 -3.49 20.21
N MET A 71 2.28 -4.39 21.11
CA MET A 71 2.22 -5.82 20.82
C MET A 71 1.23 -6.17 19.71
N LEU A 72 0.07 -5.51 19.67
CA LEU A 72 -0.95 -5.73 18.64
C LEU A 72 -0.48 -5.15 17.30
N TYR A 73 0.07 -3.92 17.32
CA TYR A 73 0.68 -3.30 16.15
C TYR A 73 1.73 -4.23 15.52
N ASN A 74 2.70 -4.68 16.32
CA ASN A 74 3.77 -5.55 15.85
C ASN A 74 3.25 -6.88 15.28
N ARG A 75 2.21 -7.45 15.92
CA ARG A 75 1.57 -8.68 15.44
C ARG A 75 0.92 -8.48 14.08
N LEU A 76 0.18 -7.40 13.89
CA LEU A 76 -0.50 -7.09 12.63
C LEU A 76 0.51 -6.74 11.53
N ARG A 77 1.51 -5.90 11.84
CA ARG A 77 2.60 -5.59 10.92
C ARG A 77 3.36 -6.85 10.48
N SER A 78 3.62 -7.76 11.41
CA SER A 78 4.26 -9.05 11.10
C SER A 78 3.44 -9.90 10.12
N LYS A 79 2.10 -9.80 10.12
CA LYS A 79 1.27 -10.50 9.13
C LYS A 79 1.48 -9.91 7.73
N LEU A 80 1.47 -8.58 7.60
CA LEU A 80 1.72 -7.91 6.32
C LEU A 80 3.09 -8.28 5.76
N VAL A 81 4.13 -8.22 6.61
CA VAL A 81 5.50 -8.61 6.24
C VAL A 81 5.57 -10.06 5.78
N LYS A 82 4.90 -11.00 6.48
CA LYS A 82 4.89 -12.41 6.06
C LYS A 82 4.31 -12.62 4.66
N VAL A 83 3.24 -11.92 4.30
CA VAL A 83 2.66 -11.98 2.96
C VAL A 83 3.62 -11.44 1.92
N ALA A 84 4.24 -10.28 2.18
CA ALA A 84 5.24 -9.69 1.29
C ALA A 84 6.45 -10.62 1.09
N THR A 85 6.97 -11.20 2.17
CA THR A 85 8.08 -12.16 2.13
C THR A 85 7.73 -13.42 1.35
N ALA A 86 6.51 -13.95 1.51
CA ALA A 86 6.07 -15.12 0.76
C ALA A 86 6.00 -14.82 -0.75
N TYR A 87 5.45 -13.67 -1.15
CA TYR A 87 5.42 -13.27 -2.55
C TYR A 87 6.82 -13.08 -3.12
N ASN A 88 7.70 -12.39 -2.39
CA ASN A 88 9.07 -12.14 -2.86
C ASN A 88 9.86 -13.44 -3.05
N ARG A 89 9.63 -14.46 -2.21
CA ARG A 89 10.23 -15.79 -2.41
C ARG A 89 9.76 -16.42 -3.73
N GLU A 90 8.46 -16.37 -4.02
CA GLU A 90 7.94 -16.94 -5.27
C GLU A 90 8.36 -16.12 -6.50
N LEU A 91 8.50 -14.81 -6.35
CA LEU A 91 9.04 -13.94 -7.38
C LEU A 91 10.50 -14.28 -7.71
N ASP A 92 11.33 -14.51 -6.70
CA ASP A 92 12.72 -14.95 -6.87
C ASP A 92 12.77 -16.28 -7.64
N THR A 93 12.00 -17.28 -7.20
CA THR A 93 11.86 -18.57 -7.89
C THR A 93 11.41 -18.41 -9.35
N TYR A 94 10.46 -17.51 -9.62
CA TYR A 94 10.01 -17.22 -10.98
C TYR A 94 11.12 -16.63 -11.84
N LEU A 95 11.81 -15.60 -11.34
CA LEU A 95 12.86 -14.89 -12.08
C LEU A 95 14.12 -15.72 -12.33
N ASP A 96 14.39 -16.71 -11.48
CA ASP A 96 15.50 -17.65 -11.62
C ASP A 96 15.28 -18.71 -12.72
N ARG A 97 14.08 -18.77 -13.32
CA ARG A 97 13.79 -19.72 -14.39
C ARG A 97 14.63 -19.40 -15.62
N ALA A 98 15.43 -20.37 -16.05
CA ALA A 98 16.32 -20.27 -17.21
C ALA A 98 15.61 -19.79 -18.49
N GLU A 99 14.33 -20.17 -18.66
CA GLU A 99 13.47 -19.76 -19.78
C GLU A 99 13.25 -18.23 -19.85
N LEU A 100 13.25 -17.54 -18.70
CA LEU A 100 13.07 -16.07 -18.63
C LEU A 100 14.39 -15.30 -18.70
N VAL A 101 15.50 -15.96 -18.35
CA VAL A 101 16.85 -15.36 -18.38
C VAL A 101 17.47 -15.48 -19.78
N ALA A 102 17.24 -16.58 -20.48
CA ALA A 102 17.77 -16.80 -21.83
C ALA A 102 17.06 -15.99 -22.94
N GLY A 103 15.86 -15.46 -22.65
CA GLY A 103 15.10 -14.60 -23.55
C GLY A 103 15.35 -13.09 -23.34
N ARG A 104 16.31 -12.72 -22.49
CA ARG A 104 16.67 -11.34 -22.15
C ARG A 104 17.98 -10.90 -22.79
#